data_AF-A0A397AMP1-F1
#
_entry.id   AF-A0A397AMP1-F1
#
_cell.length_a   1.000
_cell.length_b   1.000
_cell.length_c   1.000
_cell.angle_alpha   90.00
_cell.angle_beta   90.00
_cell.angle_gamma   90.00
#
_symmetry.space_group_name_H-M   'P 1'
#
loop_
_entity.id
_entity.type
_entity.pdbx_description
1 polymer ?
#
loop_
_entity_poly.entity_id
_entity_poly.type
_entity_poly.pdbx_seq_one_letter_code
_entity_poly.pdbx_strand_id
1 'polypeptide(L)'
;MFAPTRIWRKWHRKINVNQRRFAVASALAASAVPSLVLARGHRIETVQEIPLVLDDSVESTQKTSAAVKILAKIGAAADVEKVKASKKLRTGKGKGRNRRYTLRKGPLFVYSNANGIEKAFRNIPGVELINVERLNLLTLAPGGHVGRFIVWTKSAFEKLDSIYGTYAKKSAEKSDYSLPRHVITNANLGRLINSDEIQSVVRAGIYKGHRRHQKKNPLKNLGAMVKLNPYTLVARRTELRAEALRKERKAAIVAEKRNIKSTKNDPKRKAQSKALFAKNASD
;
A
#
# COMPACT_ATOMS: atom_id res chain seq x y z
N MET A 1 16.21 -22.93 -36.15
CA MET A 1 15.82 -22.00 -35.06
C MET A 1 16.43 -20.64 -35.36
N PHE A 2 15.63 -19.58 -35.40
CA PHE A 2 16.15 -18.22 -35.61
C PHE A 2 16.96 -17.76 -34.38
N ALA A 3 18.11 -17.13 -34.61
CA ALA A 3 19.06 -16.66 -33.57
C ALA A 3 19.46 -17.74 -32.53
N PRO A 4 20.17 -18.81 -32.93
CA PRO A 4 20.58 -19.87 -32.00
C PRO A 4 21.52 -19.33 -30.90
N THR A 5 21.46 -19.96 -29.72
CA THR A 5 22.29 -19.56 -28.57
C THR A 5 23.76 -19.79 -28.87
N ARG A 6 24.54 -18.72 -28.84
CA ARG A 6 25.99 -18.74 -29.06
C ARG A 6 26.74 -18.65 -27.73
N ILE A 7 27.94 -19.24 -27.69
CA ILE A 7 28.79 -19.29 -26.49
C ILE A 7 29.24 -17.89 -26.03
N TRP A 8 29.43 -16.95 -26.96
CA TRP A 8 29.90 -15.58 -26.70
C TRP A 8 28.81 -14.62 -26.22
N ARG A 9 27.66 -15.12 -25.75
CA ARG A 9 26.71 -14.30 -25.00
C ARG A 9 27.42 -13.69 -23.78
N LYS A 10 27.21 -12.40 -23.51
CA LYS A 10 27.78 -11.73 -22.33
C LYS A 10 27.10 -12.20 -21.04
N TRP A 11 27.66 -13.21 -20.39
CA TRP A 11 27.13 -13.80 -19.14
C TRP A 11 27.46 -12.97 -17.90
N HIS A 12 28.68 -12.43 -17.82
CA HIS A 12 29.15 -11.67 -16.66
C HIS A 12 28.90 -10.16 -16.83
N ARG A 13 28.59 -9.51 -15.71
CA ARG A 13 28.44 -8.06 -15.62
C ARG A 13 29.44 -7.52 -14.62
N LYS A 14 30.33 -6.64 -15.06
CA LYS A 14 31.25 -5.91 -14.18
C LYS A 14 30.44 -4.87 -13.40
N ILE A 15 30.59 -4.86 -12.08
CA ILE A 15 29.96 -3.91 -11.17
C ILE A 15 31.07 -3.13 -10.49
N ASN A 16 30.85 -1.83 -10.26
CA ASN A 16 31.82 -1.00 -9.57
C ASN A 16 32.01 -1.48 -8.13
N VAL A 17 33.27 -1.56 -7.70
CA VAL A 17 33.62 -2.10 -6.38
C VAL A 17 32.93 -1.33 -5.26
N ASN A 18 32.92 0.01 -5.33
CA ASN A 18 32.27 0.86 -4.34
C ASN A 18 30.74 0.71 -4.33
N GLN A 19 30.10 0.51 -5.48
CA GLN A 19 28.66 0.22 -5.54
C GLN A 19 28.33 -1.11 -4.84
N ARG A 20 29.15 -2.14 -5.08
CA ARG A 20 29.00 -3.43 -4.41
C ARG A 20 29.23 -3.31 -2.90
N ARG A 21 30.25 -2.57 -2.47
CA ARG A 21 30.54 -2.30 -1.04
C ARG A 21 29.40 -1.54 -0.38
N PHE A 22 28.83 -0.54 -1.04
CA PHE A 22 27.65 0.19 -0.56
C PHE A 22 26.45 -0.75 -0.38
N ALA A 23 26.14 -1.57 -1.37
CA ALA A 23 25.03 -2.52 -1.28
C ALA A 23 25.20 -3.50 -0.10
N VAL A 24 26.43 -3.95 0.18
CA VAL A 24 26.72 -4.79 1.35
C VAL A 24 26.49 -4.02 2.66
N ALA A 25 27.01 -2.80 2.79
CA ALA A 25 26.80 -1.96 3.96
C ALA A 25 25.30 -1.69 4.22
N SER A 26 24.52 -1.40 3.16
CA SER A 26 23.07 -1.22 3.25
C SER A 26 22.33 -2.50 3.68
N ALA A 27 22.78 -3.67 3.20
CA ALA A 27 22.19 -4.94 3.61
C ALA A 27 22.48 -5.27 5.09
N LEU A 28 23.68 -4.93 5.58
CA LEU A 28 24.04 -5.05 6.99
C LEU A 28 23.20 -4.10 7.86
N ALA A 29 23.09 -2.83 7.48
CA ALA A 29 22.25 -1.87 8.20
C ALA A 29 20.79 -2.34 8.27
N ALA A 30 20.25 -2.89 7.18
CA ALA A 30 18.90 -3.43 7.17
C ALA A 30 18.71 -4.65 8.08
N SER A 31 19.75 -5.45 8.31
CA SER A 31 19.70 -6.60 9.23
C SER A 31 19.59 -6.20 10.70
N ALA A 32 20.01 -4.97 11.04
CA ALA A 32 19.90 -4.41 12.40
C ALA A 32 18.51 -3.85 12.71
N VAL A 33 17.60 -3.78 11.73
CA VAL A 33 16.26 -3.20 11.90
C VAL A 33 15.20 -4.32 11.97
N PRO A 34 14.57 -4.57 13.13
CA PRO A 34 13.61 -5.67 13.30
C PRO A 34 12.46 -5.64 12.29
N SER A 35 11.94 -4.45 11.97
CA SER A 35 10.83 -4.30 11.02
C SER A 35 11.18 -4.77 9.62
N LEU A 36 12.41 -4.54 9.15
CA LEU A 36 12.88 -5.02 7.85
C LEU A 36 13.10 -6.54 7.87
N VAL A 37 13.57 -7.09 8.99
CA VAL A 37 13.79 -8.54 9.15
C VAL A 37 12.47 -9.31 9.18
N LEU A 38 11.45 -8.78 9.88
CA LEU A 38 10.09 -9.30 9.86
C LEU A 38 9.45 -9.16 8.48
N ALA A 39 9.59 -8.00 7.82
CA ALA A 39 9.03 -7.76 6.48
C ALA A 39 9.60 -8.72 5.43
N ARG A 40 10.88 -9.09 5.55
CA ARG A 40 11.49 -10.15 4.71
C ARG A 40 10.86 -11.53 4.96
N GLY A 41 10.28 -11.73 6.13
CA GLY A 41 9.54 -12.93 6.51
C GLY A 41 10.30 -13.88 7.43
N HIS A 42 11.32 -13.41 8.16
CA HIS A 42 11.94 -14.19 9.26
C HIS A 42 11.03 -14.25 10.49
N ARG A 43 11.10 -15.34 11.27
CA ARG A 43 10.38 -15.49 12.54
C ARG A 43 11.33 -15.10 13.67
N ILE A 44 11.23 -13.86 14.13
CA ILE A 44 12.13 -13.27 15.15
C ILE A 44 11.37 -12.74 16.38
N GLU A 45 10.10 -13.14 16.53
CA GLU A 45 9.20 -12.66 17.60
C GLU A 45 9.71 -13.01 19.01
N THR A 46 10.46 -14.10 19.15
CA THR A 46 11.02 -14.60 20.42
C THR A 46 12.48 -14.19 20.64
N VAL A 47 13.11 -13.52 19.67
CA VAL A 47 14.51 -13.08 19.76
C VAL A 47 14.56 -11.80 20.60
N GLN A 48 15.46 -11.75 21.58
CA GLN A 48 15.52 -10.64 22.55
C GLN A 48 15.98 -9.32 21.93
N GLU A 49 16.98 -9.37 21.06
CA GLU A 49 17.60 -8.18 20.48
C GLU A 49 18.02 -8.38 19.02
N ILE A 50 18.06 -7.28 18.29
CA ILE A 50 18.61 -7.19 16.93
C ILE A 50 19.39 -5.87 16.85
N PRO A 51 20.66 -5.89 16.40
CA PRO A 51 21.45 -7.04 15.92
C PRO A 51 21.77 -8.05 17.03
N LEU A 52 21.65 -9.36 16.72
CA LEU A 52 21.92 -10.42 17.70
C LEU A 52 23.41 -10.77 17.70
N VAL A 53 24.08 -10.56 18.84
CA VAL A 53 25.51 -10.86 19.02
C VAL A 53 25.67 -11.94 20.08
N LEU A 54 26.44 -12.98 19.77
CA LEU A 54 26.76 -14.09 20.66
C LEU A 54 28.23 -14.08 21.04
N ASP A 55 28.54 -14.69 22.17
CA ASP A 55 29.91 -14.89 22.62
C ASP A 55 30.72 -15.77 21.64
N ASP A 56 32.04 -15.54 21.59
CA ASP A 56 32.94 -16.25 20.66
C ASP A 56 33.05 -17.75 20.94
N SER A 57 32.63 -18.23 22.12
CA SER A 57 32.52 -19.66 22.43
C SER A 57 31.67 -20.43 21.41
N VAL A 58 30.71 -19.78 20.73
CA VAL A 58 29.90 -20.40 19.67
C VAL A 58 30.76 -20.86 18.49
N GLU A 59 31.88 -20.19 18.20
CA GLU A 59 32.79 -20.56 17.10
C GLU A 59 33.41 -21.96 17.28
N SER A 60 33.58 -22.39 18.53
CA SER A 60 34.16 -23.69 18.90
C SER A 60 33.19 -24.87 18.83
N THR A 61 31.92 -24.62 18.52
CA THR A 61 30.87 -25.65 18.49
C THR A 61 31.16 -26.67 17.38
N GLN A 62 31.38 -27.94 17.75
CA GLN A 62 31.70 -29.02 16.79
C GLN A 62 30.48 -29.84 16.34
N LYS A 63 29.50 -30.05 17.23
CA LYS A 63 28.38 -30.96 16.99
C LYS A 63 27.12 -30.20 16.58
N THR A 64 26.43 -30.69 15.54
CA THR A 64 25.15 -30.12 15.07
C THR A 64 24.06 -30.18 16.15
N SER A 65 24.06 -31.20 17.01
CA SER A 65 23.11 -31.29 18.12
C SER A 65 23.27 -30.13 19.11
N ALA A 66 24.50 -29.68 19.37
CA ALA A 66 24.77 -28.51 20.19
C ALA A 66 24.32 -27.22 19.47
N ALA A 67 24.60 -27.10 18.17
CA ALA A 67 24.15 -25.95 17.37
C ALA A 67 22.61 -25.78 17.36
N VAL A 68 21.86 -26.88 17.30
CA VAL A 68 20.38 -26.84 17.40
C VAL A 68 19.92 -26.34 18.77
N LYS A 69 20.59 -26.75 19.86
CA LYS A 69 20.30 -26.24 21.21
C LYS A 69 20.58 -24.75 21.33
N ILE A 70 21.67 -24.26 20.72
CA ILE A 70 21.99 -22.82 20.66
C ILE A 70 20.88 -22.07 19.94
N LEU A 71 20.46 -22.53 18.76
CA LEU A 71 19.37 -21.92 17.98
C LEU A 71 18.05 -21.85 18.75
N ALA A 72 17.73 -22.88 19.54
CA ALA A 72 16.57 -22.87 20.42
C ALA A 72 16.70 -21.83 21.53
N LYS A 73 17.86 -21.78 22.19
CA LYS A 73 18.12 -20.84 23.30
C LYS A 73 18.05 -19.38 22.87
N ILE A 74 18.50 -19.05 21.65
CA ILE A 74 18.47 -17.68 21.11
C ILE A 74 17.10 -17.30 20.51
N GLY A 75 16.11 -18.20 20.54
CA GLY A 75 14.77 -17.95 19.96
C GLY A 75 14.68 -18.14 18.44
N ALA A 76 15.73 -18.61 17.76
CA ALA A 76 15.75 -18.79 16.31
C ALA A 76 15.10 -20.11 15.82
N ALA A 77 14.64 -20.98 16.72
CA ALA A 77 14.06 -22.28 16.37
C ALA A 77 12.86 -22.16 15.41
N ALA A 78 11.95 -21.23 15.66
CA ALA A 78 10.77 -21.02 14.81
C ALA A 78 11.15 -20.66 13.35
N ASP A 79 12.24 -19.91 13.15
CA ASP A 79 12.72 -19.57 11.80
C ASP A 79 13.25 -20.81 11.07
N VAL A 80 13.98 -21.68 11.78
CA VAL A 80 14.54 -22.92 11.26
C VAL A 80 13.45 -23.95 10.96
N GLU A 81 12.44 -24.09 11.84
CA GLU A 81 11.30 -24.98 11.62
C GLU A 81 10.49 -24.59 10.39
N LYS A 82 10.23 -23.29 10.21
CA LYS A 82 9.61 -22.75 8.99
C LYS A 82 10.41 -23.12 7.74
N VAL A 83 11.74 -23.04 7.80
CA VAL A 83 12.60 -23.43 6.67
C VAL A 83 12.50 -24.94 6.42
N LYS A 84 12.54 -25.77 7.47
CA LYS A 84 12.39 -27.24 7.36
C LYS A 84 11.07 -27.62 6.69
N ALA A 85 9.96 -26.99 7.09
CA ALA A 85 8.64 -27.20 6.48
C ALA A 85 8.54 -26.71 5.02
N SER A 86 9.40 -25.77 4.62
CA SER A 86 9.38 -25.20 3.26
C SER A 86 10.02 -26.10 2.20
N LYS A 87 10.70 -27.19 2.58
CA LYS A 87 11.38 -28.10 1.65
C LYS A 87 10.36 -28.84 0.79
N LYS A 88 10.15 -28.37 -0.44
CA LYS A 88 9.23 -28.98 -1.42
C LYS A 88 9.95 -29.34 -2.72
N LEU A 89 9.38 -30.27 -3.47
CA LEU A 89 9.85 -30.60 -4.81
C LEU A 89 9.66 -29.41 -5.75
N ARG A 90 10.69 -29.08 -6.51
CA ARG A 90 10.66 -27.97 -7.48
C ARG A 90 9.74 -28.34 -8.64
N THR A 91 8.82 -27.44 -8.96
CA THR A 91 7.94 -27.55 -10.13
C THR A 91 8.71 -27.32 -11.43
N GLY A 92 8.24 -27.93 -12.51
CA GLY A 92 8.81 -27.79 -13.86
C GLY A 92 10.11 -28.56 -14.11
N LYS A 93 10.79 -28.23 -15.23
CA LYS A 93 11.97 -28.96 -15.75
C LYS A 93 13.24 -28.83 -14.90
N GLY A 94 13.23 -27.99 -13.85
CA GLY A 94 14.38 -27.82 -12.96
C GLY A 94 14.73 -29.09 -12.17
N LYS A 95 13.72 -29.94 -11.90
CA LYS A 95 13.88 -31.20 -11.17
C LYS A 95 14.90 -32.14 -11.84
N GLY A 96 14.88 -32.23 -13.17
CA GLY A 96 15.81 -33.06 -13.94
C GLY A 96 17.21 -32.45 -14.13
N ARG A 97 17.49 -31.27 -13.57
CA ARG A 97 18.79 -30.58 -13.68
C ARG A 97 19.43 -30.37 -12.30
N ASN A 98 19.39 -31.38 -11.44
CA ASN A 98 19.96 -31.37 -10.07
C ASN A 98 19.43 -30.25 -9.14
N ARG A 99 18.25 -29.67 -9.44
CA ARG A 99 17.58 -28.64 -8.63
C ARG A 99 16.25 -29.15 -8.10
N ARG A 100 16.25 -30.36 -7.53
CA ARG A 100 15.05 -31.12 -7.13
C ARG A 100 14.25 -30.45 -6.01
N TYR A 101 14.90 -29.77 -5.07
CA TYR A 101 14.25 -29.13 -3.93
C TYR A 101 14.40 -27.61 -3.94
N THR A 102 13.41 -26.93 -3.38
CA THR A 102 13.46 -25.51 -3.03
C THR A 102 13.34 -25.37 -1.52
N LEU A 103 14.16 -24.49 -0.94
CA LEU A 103 14.17 -24.19 0.50
C LEU A 103 14.21 -22.68 0.69
N ARG A 104 13.55 -22.21 1.75
CA ARG A 104 13.69 -20.82 2.22
C ARG A 104 15.08 -20.61 2.84
N LYS A 105 15.51 -19.36 2.94
CA LYS A 105 16.74 -18.96 3.62
C LYS A 105 16.40 -18.61 5.07
N GLY A 106 17.08 -19.26 6.01
CA GLY A 106 16.97 -19.02 7.44
C GLY A 106 18.06 -18.08 7.95
N PRO A 107 18.42 -18.20 9.24
CA PRO A 107 19.44 -17.37 9.87
C PRO A 107 20.79 -17.46 9.14
N LEU A 108 21.53 -16.35 9.12
CA LEU A 108 22.91 -16.28 8.65
C LEU A 108 23.83 -16.10 9.86
N PHE A 109 24.75 -17.03 10.09
CA PHE A 109 25.79 -16.89 11.11
C PHE A 109 27.03 -16.24 10.51
N VAL A 110 27.48 -15.15 11.12
CA VAL A 110 28.72 -14.48 10.77
C VAL A 110 29.74 -14.71 11.87
N TYR A 111 30.89 -15.24 11.48
CA TYR A 111 31.98 -15.59 12.38
C TYR A 111 33.31 -14.98 11.91
N SER A 112 34.28 -14.90 12.82
CA SER A 112 35.64 -14.44 12.51
C SER A 112 36.55 -15.63 12.23
N ASN A 113 36.58 -16.63 13.12
CA ASN A 113 37.50 -17.76 13.00
C ASN A 113 36.76 -19.09 12.77
N ALA A 114 37.28 -19.91 11.87
CA ALA A 114 36.67 -21.19 11.49
C ALA A 114 37.06 -22.31 12.49
N ASN A 115 36.58 -22.23 13.73
CA ASN A 115 36.97 -23.14 14.82
C ASN A 115 36.02 -24.33 15.04
N GLY A 116 35.25 -24.71 14.02
CA GLY A 116 34.29 -25.83 14.08
C GLY A 116 32.86 -25.46 13.74
N ILE A 117 32.51 -24.18 13.87
CA ILE A 117 31.16 -23.64 13.59
C ILE A 117 30.64 -24.03 12.19
N GLU A 118 31.50 -24.01 11.18
CA GLU A 118 31.15 -24.43 9.81
C GLU A 118 30.63 -25.87 9.77
N LYS A 119 31.29 -26.78 10.48
CA LYS A 119 30.91 -28.20 10.52
C LYS A 119 29.62 -28.41 11.32
N ALA A 120 29.46 -27.69 12.42
CA ALA A 120 28.28 -27.84 13.27
C ALA A 120 27.00 -27.34 12.60
N PHE A 121 27.04 -26.17 11.94
CA PHE A 121 25.84 -25.50 11.42
C PHE A 121 25.53 -25.80 9.95
N ARG A 122 26.49 -26.26 9.12
CA ARG A 122 26.26 -26.48 7.66
C ARG A 122 25.11 -27.42 7.30
N ASN A 123 24.79 -28.38 8.17
CA ASN A 123 23.77 -29.40 7.90
C ASN A 123 22.37 -28.98 8.37
N ILE A 124 22.24 -27.83 9.05
CA ILE A 124 20.96 -27.33 9.53
C ILE A 124 20.19 -26.70 8.35
N PRO A 125 18.94 -27.09 8.08
CA PRO A 125 18.19 -26.61 6.92
C PRO A 125 18.12 -25.08 6.81
N GLY A 126 18.73 -24.55 5.75
CA GLY A 126 18.72 -23.15 5.36
C GLY A 126 19.40 -22.16 6.31
N VAL A 127 20.09 -22.65 7.34
CA VAL A 127 21.13 -21.88 8.02
C VAL A 127 22.32 -21.77 7.07
N GLU A 128 22.89 -20.57 6.97
CA GLU A 128 24.12 -20.34 6.22
C GLU A 128 25.16 -19.71 7.12
N LEU A 129 26.42 -19.88 6.75
CA LEU A 129 27.56 -19.34 7.46
C LEU A 129 28.39 -18.48 6.52
N ILE A 130 28.98 -17.41 7.05
CA ILE A 130 29.90 -16.57 6.30
C ILE A 130 30.97 -15.99 7.23
N ASN A 131 32.19 -15.90 6.73
CA ASN A 131 33.24 -15.18 7.43
C ASN A 131 33.05 -13.66 7.25
N VAL A 132 33.25 -12.88 8.31
CA VAL A 132 33.13 -11.41 8.30
C VAL A 132 34.00 -10.73 7.23
N GLU A 133 35.19 -11.26 6.95
CA GLU A 133 36.12 -10.70 5.95
C GLU A 133 35.60 -10.90 4.51
N ARG A 134 34.73 -11.90 4.31
CA ARG A 134 34.25 -12.35 2.99
C ARG A 134 32.74 -12.19 2.83
N LEU A 135 32.17 -11.13 3.40
CA LEU A 135 30.74 -10.84 3.30
C LEU A 135 30.27 -10.70 1.84
N ASN A 136 29.25 -11.47 1.49
CA ASN A 136 28.69 -11.53 0.16
C ASN A 136 27.26 -10.95 0.14
N LEU A 137 27.01 -10.02 -0.78
CA LEU A 137 25.67 -9.44 -0.96
C LEU A 137 24.60 -10.49 -1.27
N LEU A 138 24.93 -11.54 -2.03
CA LEU A 138 23.96 -12.58 -2.40
C LEU A 138 23.50 -13.41 -1.20
N THR A 139 24.34 -13.50 -0.17
CA THR A 139 23.98 -14.13 1.11
C THR A 139 23.26 -13.14 2.02
N LEU A 140 23.66 -11.86 2.06
CA LEU A 140 23.01 -10.87 2.93
C LEU A 140 21.61 -10.46 2.43
N ALA A 141 21.44 -10.33 1.12
CA ALA A 141 20.18 -9.98 0.47
C ALA A 141 19.80 -11.00 -0.63
N PRO A 142 19.43 -12.25 -0.26
CA PRO A 142 19.04 -13.27 -1.23
C PRO A 142 17.81 -12.80 -2.02
N GLY A 143 17.91 -12.84 -3.35
CA GLY A 143 16.84 -12.35 -4.24
C GLY A 143 16.74 -10.82 -4.32
N GLY A 144 17.71 -10.08 -3.76
CA GLY A 144 17.67 -8.62 -3.70
C GLY A 144 16.83 -8.06 -2.55
N HIS A 145 16.26 -8.91 -1.69
CA HIS A 145 15.50 -8.50 -0.51
C HIS A 145 16.40 -8.33 0.71
N VAL A 146 16.48 -7.11 1.23
CA VAL A 146 17.23 -6.73 2.44
C VAL A 146 16.55 -7.20 3.73
N GLY A 147 17.25 -7.13 4.86
CA GLY A 147 16.71 -7.53 6.17
C GLY A 147 16.77 -9.04 6.40
N ARG A 148 17.90 -9.69 6.06
CA ARG A 148 18.09 -11.09 6.47
C ARG A 148 18.34 -11.14 7.99
N PHE A 149 17.84 -12.16 8.66
CA PHE A 149 18.17 -12.40 10.07
C PHE A 149 19.63 -12.88 10.17
N ILE A 150 20.49 -12.06 10.77
CA ILE A 150 21.92 -12.31 10.93
C ILE A 150 22.24 -12.46 12.42
N VAL A 151 23.02 -13.48 12.75
CA VAL A 151 23.57 -13.75 14.07
C VAL A 151 25.08 -13.57 14.00
N TRP A 152 25.63 -12.74 14.87
CA TRP A 152 27.05 -12.39 14.90
C TRP A 152 27.76 -13.09 16.04
N THR A 153 29.02 -13.47 15.84
CA THR A 153 29.94 -13.67 16.97
C THR A 153 30.54 -12.33 17.37
N LYS A 154 30.90 -12.17 18.64
CA LYS A 154 31.44 -10.92 19.19
C LYS A 154 32.63 -10.42 18.38
N SER A 155 33.63 -11.27 18.17
CA SER A 155 34.82 -10.96 17.37
C SER A 155 34.49 -10.58 15.92
N ALA A 156 33.50 -11.23 15.30
CA ALA A 156 33.04 -10.87 13.97
C ALA A 156 32.37 -9.49 13.94
N PHE A 157 31.59 -9.16 14.97
CA PHE A 157 30.93 -7.87 15.07
C PHE A 157 31.93 -6.72 15.25
N GLU A 158 32.93 -6.90 16.13
CA GLU A 158 34.00 -5.93 16.36
C GLU A 158 34.86 -5.69 15.11
N LYS A 159 35.15 -6.74 14.33
CA LYS A 159 35.91 -6.62 13.07
C LYS A 159 35.23 -5.75 12.01
N LEU A 160 33.91 -5.52 12.06
CA LEU A 160 33.21 -4.70 11.08
C LEU A 160 33.76 -3.26 10.99
N ASP A 161 34.17 -2.70 12.13
CA ASP A 161 34.72 -1.34 12.19
C ASP A 161 36.07 -1.23 11.47
N SER A 162 36.93 -2.25 11.55
CA SER A 162 38.17 -2.34 10.75
C SER A 162 37.85 -2.44 9.25
N ILE A 163 36.91 -3.32 8.91
CA ILE A 163 36.58 -3.68 7.52
C ILE A 163 35.87 -2.54 6.77
N TYR A 164 34.95 -1.81 7.40
CA TYR A 164 34.15 -0.76 6.74
C TYR A 164 34.51 0.66 7.20
N GLY A 165 35.17 0.81 8.34
CA GLY A 165 35.32 2.11 8.99
C GLY A 165 34.02 2.59 9.63
N THR A 166 34.03 3.84 10.08
CA THR A 166 32.84 4.54 10.59
C THR A 166 32.55 5.77 9.72
N TYR A 167 31.53 6.55 10.06
CA TYR A 167 31.31 7.83 9.37
C TYR A 167 32.42 8.86 9.65
N ALA A 168 33.20 8.67 10.72
CA ALA A 168 34.32 9.54 11.08
C ALA A 168 35.68 9.01 10.61
N LYS A 169 35.87 7.69 10.58
CA LYS A 169 37.14 7.04 10.22
C LYS A 169 37.01 6.22 8.95
N LYS A 170 37.96 6.36 8.02
CA LYS A 170 38.04 5.51 6.81
C LYS A 170 38.31 4.06 7.19
N SER A 171 37.99 3.13 6.28
CA SER A 171 38.29 1.71 6.45
C SER A 171 39.80 1.47 6.53
N ALA A 172 40.21 0.54 7.40
CA ALA A 172 41.60 0.10 7.50
C ALA A 172 41.93 -0.97 6.45
N GLU A 173 41.01 -1.90 6.21
CA GLU A 173 41.26 -3.04 5.31
C GLU A 173 40.90 -2.76 3.85
N LYS A 174 39.86 -1.96 3.60
CA LYS A 174 39.42 -1.64 2.24
C LYS A 174 40.09 -0.36 1.79
N SER A 175 40.99 -0.50 0.83
CA SER A 175 41.64 0.63 0.16
C SER A 175 40.63 1.66 -0.33
N ASP A 176 40.90 2.92 0.02
CA ASP A 176 40.17 4.13 -0.34
C ASP A 176 38.64 4.01 -0.16
N TYR A 177 38.21 3.30 0.88
CA TYR A 177 36.80 3.13 1.19
C TYR A 177 36.38 3.94 2.41
N SER A 178 35.27 4.65 2.24
CA SER A 178 34.51 5.29 3.32
C SER A 178 33.05 4.90 3.22
N LEU A 179 32.36 4.87 4.35
CA LEU A 179 30.92 4.66 4.35
C LEU A 179 30.21 5.80 3.58
N PRO A 180 29.17 5.47 2.80
CA PRO A 180 28.42 6.46 2.04
C PRO A 180 27.60 7.33 2.99
N ARG A 181 27.67 8.65 2.78
CA ARG A 181 26.91 9.61 3.59
C ARG A 181 25.44 9.60 3.16
N HIS A 182 24.54 9.60 4.14
CA HIS A 182 23.10 9.74 3.89
C HIS A 182 22.80 11.13 3.31
N VAL A 183 21.77 11.20 2.45
CA VAL A 183 21.27 12.48 1.92
C VAL A 183 20.50 13.27 2.99
N ILE A 184 19.80 12.56 3.89
CA ILE A 184 18.99 13.14 4.97
C ILE A 184 19.52 12.62 6.31
N THR A 185 19.92 13.53 7.21
CA THR A 185 20.46 13.16 8.53
C THR A 185 19.45 12.53 9.46
N ASN A 186 18.21 13.01 9.43
CA ASN A 186 17.10 12.41 10.17
C ASN A 186 16.02 11.95 9.19
N ALA A 187 15.87 10.64 9.03
CA ALA A 187 14.87 10.06 8.12
C ALA A 187 13.42 10.19 8.65
N ASN A 188 13.21 10.57 9.91
CA ASN A 188 11.88 10.79 10.46
C ASN A 188 11.35 12.17 10.04
N LEU A 189 10.77 12.23 8.83
CA LEU A 189 10.16 13.43 8.29
C LEU A 189 8.98 13.92 9.14
N GLY A 190 8.22 13.02 9.76
CA GLY A 190 7.10 13.40 10.64
C GLY A 190 7.56 14.23 11.83
N ARG A 191 8.68 13.85 12.46
CA ARG A 191 9.29 14.64 13.54
C ARG A 191 9.76 16.01 13.04
N LEU A 192 10.40 16.08 11.88
CA LEU A 192 10.87 17.35 11.33
C LEU A 192 9.68 18.26 10.99
N ILE A 193 8.69 17.75 10.27
CA ILE A 193 7.50 18.51 9.86
C ILE A 193 6.76 19.03 11.09
N ASN A 194 6.60 18.21 12.14
CA ASN A 194 5.86 18.57 13.35
C ASN A 194 6.71 19.30 14.40
N SER A 195 7.94 19.70 14.07
CA SER A 195 8.78 20.49 14.97
C SER A 195 8.27 21.92 15.10
N ASP A 196 8.48 22.54 16.26
CA ASP A 196 7.99 23.89 16.55
C ASP A 196 8.61 24.94 15.61
N GLU A 197 9.88 24.73 15.21
CA GLU A 197 10.59 25.60 14.29
C GLU A 197 9.92 25.64 12.90
N ILE A 198 9.37 24.51 12.44
CA ILE A 198 8.63 24.45 11.18
C ILE A 198 7.18 24.91 11.40
N GLN A 199 6.50 24.39 12.42
CA GLN A 199 5.07 24.65 12.63
C GLN A 199 4.78 26.11 13.00
N SER A 200 5.71 26.82 13.65
CA SER A 200 5.56 28.26 13.94
C SER A 200 5.56 29.15 12.69
N VAL A 201 6.21 28.72 11.60
CA VAL A 201 6.32 29.47 10.34
C VAL A 201 5.28 29.01 9.31
N VAL A 202 4.88 27.75 9.36
CA VAL A 202 3.92 27.17 8.42
C VAL A 202 2.54 27.80 8.60
N ARG A 203 1.96 28.26 7.48
CA ARG A 203 0.58 28.77 7.47
C ARG A 203 -0.41 27.62 7.67
N ALA A 204 -1.54 27.92 8.31
CA ALA A 204 -2.63 26.97 8.46
C ALA A 204 -3.04 26.35 7.10
N GLY A 205 -3.23 25.04 7.08
CA GLY A 205 -3.62 24.30 5.89
C GLY A 205 -4.97 24.79 5.36
N ILE A 206 -5.04 25.12 4.07
CA ILE A 206 -6.29 25.50 3.41
C ILE A 206 -6.97 24.24 2.88
N TYR A 207 -7.90 23.69 3.65
CA TYR A 207 -8.65 22.50 3.27
C TYR A 207 -9.91 22.89 2.49
N LYS A 208 -9.82 22.90 1.15
CA LYS A 208 -11.01 23.05 0.30
C LYS A 208 -11.56 21.68 -0.09
N GLY A 209 -12.62 21.26 0.58
CA GLY A 209 -13.39 20.08 0.17
C GLY A 209 -14.13 20.36 -1.14
N HIS A 210 -13.54 20.02 -2.28
CA HIS A 210 -14.22 20.18 -3.56
C HIS A 210 -15.18 19.01 -3.78
N ARG A 211 -16.45 19.20 -3.40
CA ARG A 211 -17.52 18.25 -3.75
C ARG A 211 -18.13 18.68 -5.08
N ARG A 212 -18.08 17.79 -6.08
CA ARG A 212 -18.85 17.97 -7.32
C ARG A 212 -20.32 17.77 -7.00
N HIS A 213 -21.03 18.88 -6.77
CA HIS A 213 -22.48 18.86 -6.66
C HIS A 213 -23.10 18.74 -8.05
N GLN A 214 -24.15 17.92 -8.17
CA GLN A 214 -24.95 17.90 -9.39
C GLN A 214 -25.55 19.29 -9.62
N LYS A 215 -25.33 19.88 -10.80
CA LYS A 215 -25.95 21.14 -11.20
C LYS A 215 -27.46 20.91 -11.37
N LYS A 216 -28.24 21.30 -10.37
CA LYS A 216 -29.71 21.23 -10.42
C LYS A 216 -30.23 22.28 -11.40
N ASN A 217 -31.17 21.89 -12.26
CA ASN A 217 -31.81 22.81 -13.19
C ASN A 217 -32.75 23.77 -12.43
N PRO A 218 -32.51 25.10 -12.44
CA PRO A 218 -33.33 26.07 -11.71
C PRO A 218 -34.79 26.11 -12.17
N LEU A 219 -35.04 25.94 -13.48
CA LEU A 219 -36.41 25.99 -14.02
C LEU A 219 -37.26 24.82 -13.53
N LYS A 220 -36.62 23.68 -13.23
CA LYS A 220 -37.29 22.49 -12.69
C LYS A 220 -37.21 22.37 -11.16
N ASN A 221 -36.29 23.10 -10.52
CA ASN A 221 -36.05 23.01 -9.08
C ASN A 221 -36.17 24.39 -8.43
N LEU A 222 -37.28 24.61 -7.71
CA LEU A 222 -37.58 25.89 -7.06
C LEU A 222 -36.47 26.33 -6.11
N GLY A 223 -35.91 25.43 -5.29
CA GLY A 223 -34.83 25.79 -4.36
C GLY A 223 -33.57 26.31 -5.06
N ALA A 224 -33.22 25.71 -6.22
CA ALA A 224 -32.12 26.19 -7.05
C ALA A 224 -32.45 27.54 -7.70
N MET A 225 -33.69 27.77 -8.13
CA MET A 225 -34.14 29.05 -8.67
C MET A 225 -34.15 30.16 -7.62
N VAL A 226 -34.63 29.89 -6.42
CA VAL A 226 -34.68 30.85 -5.31
C VAL A 226 -33.27 31.28 -4.90
N LYS A 227 -32.32 30.33 -4.89
CA LYS A 227 -30.91 30.62 -4.62
C LYS A 227 -30.28 31.53 -5.68
N LEU A 228 -30.72 31.44 -6.94
CA LEU A 228 -30.23 32.28 -8.04
C LEU A 228 -30.97 33.63 -8.10
N ASN A 229 -32.28 33.62 -7.85
CA ASN A 229 -33.14 34.79 -7.90
C ASN A 229 -34.21 34.71 -6.78
N PRO A 230 -34.03 35.47 -5.68
CA PRO A 230 -34.95 35.46 -4.55
C PRO A 230 -36.34 36.04 -4.88
N TYR A 231 -36.46 36.89 -5.90
CA TYR A 231 -37.73 37.49 -6.33
C TYR A 231 -38.71 36.44 -6.89
N THR A 232 -38.22 35.26 -7.26
CA THR A 232 -39.06 34.16 -7.77
C THR A 232 -40.14 33.71 -6.77
N LEU A 233 -39.93 33.88 -5.47
CA LEU A 233 -40.94 33.61 -4.45
C LEU A 233 -42.09 34.61 -4.51
N VAL A 234 -41.79 35.89 -4.74
CA VAL A 234 -42.79 36.96 -4.86
C VAL A 234 -43.58 36.74 -6.13
N ALA A 235 -42.90 36.57 -7.27
CA ALA A 235 -43.52 36.33 -8.57
C ALA A 235 -44.45 35.10 -8.56
N ARG A 236 -44.00 33.99 -7.96
CA ARG A 236 -44.81 32.76 -7.86
C ARG A 236 -46.01 32.92 -6.92
N ARG A 237 -45.88 33.69 -5.83
CA ARG A 237 -47.01 34.01 -4.95
C ARG A 237 -48.04 34.90 -5.64
N THR A 238 -47.59 35.90 -6.40
CA THR A 238 -48.49 36.76 -7.16
C THR A 238 -49.22 35.99 -8.26
N GLU A 239 -48.52 35.06 -8.93
CA GLU A 239 -49.11 34.20 -9.96
C GLU A 239 -50.18 33.27 -9.39
N LEU A 240 -49.90 32.57 -8.28
CA LEU A 240 -50.89 31.69 -7.62
C LEU A 240 -52.14 32.45 -7.16
N ARG A 241 -51.98 33.67 -6.63
CA ARG A 241 -53.12 34.53 -6.27
C ARG A 241 -53.94 34.92 -7.50
N ALA A 242 -53.27 35.30 -8.59
CA ALA A 242 -53.94 35.64 -9.84
C ALA A 242 -54.67 34.44 -10.45
N GLU A 243 -54.12 33.24 -10.38
CA GLU A 243 -54.76 32.01 -10.85
C GLU A 243 -56.02 31.66 -10.04
N ALA A 244 -55.97 31.77 -8.71
CA ALA A 244 -57.13 31.57 -7.85
C ALA A 244 -58.28 32.53 -8.23
N LEU A 245 -57.96 33.82 -8.38
CA LEU A 245 -58.93 34.84 -8.80
C LEU A 245 -59.51 34.57 -10.20
N ARG A 246 -58.69 34.10 -11.15
CA ARG A 246 -59.17 33.71 -12.48
C ARG A 246 -60.11 32.51 -12.42
N LYS A 247 -59.82 31.52 -11.56
CA LYS A 247 -60.67 30.34 -11.37
C LYS A 247 -62.02 30.72 -10.80
N GLU A 248 -62.04 31.58 -9.78
CA GLU A 248 -63.27 32.12 -9.18
C GLU A 248 -64.09 32.91 -10.21
N ARG A 249 -63.45 33.84 -10.94
CA ARG A 249 -64.12 34.60 -12.00
C ARG A 249 -64.69 33.69 -13.09
N LYS A 250 -63.95 32.67 -13.53
CA LYS A 250 -64.43 31.69 -14.51
C LYS A 250 -65.62 30.90 -13.97
N ALA A 251 -65.58 30.49 -12.70
CA ALA A 251 -66.70 29.79 -12.06
C ALA A 251 -67.95 30.68 -11.98
N ALA A 252 -67.80 31.96 -11.63
CA ALA A 252 -68.89 32.93 -11.63
C ALA A 252 -69.50 33.13 -13.03
N ILE A 253 -68.67 33.34 -14.06
CA ILE A 253 -69.14 33.46 -15.46
C ILE A 253 -69.87 32.18 -15.91
N VAL A 254 -69.37 31.00 -15.56
CA VAL A 254 -70.04 29.72 -15.89
C VAL A 254 -71.36 29.58 -15.13
N ALA A 255 -71.43 30.02 -13.87
CA ALA A 255 -72.66 30.01 -13.09
C ALA A 255 -73.72 30.97 -13.65
N GLU A 256 -73.34 32.20 -14.02
CA GLU A 256 -74.22 33.15 -14.71
C GLU A 256 -74.73 32.59 -16.05
N LYS A 257 -73.84 32.02 -16.87
CA LYS A 257 -74.23 31.33 -18.12
C LYS A 257 -75.19 30.17 -17.89
N ARG A 258 -75.15 29.51 -16.72
CA ARG A 258 -76.11 28.45 -16.34
C ARG A 258 -77.44 29.01 -15.82
N ASN A 259 -77.44 30.20 -15.19
CA ASN A 259 -78.66 30.87 -14.70
C ASN A 259 -79.44 31.59 -15.80
N ILE A 260 -78.81 31.99 -16.90
CA ILE A 260 -79.51 32.46 -18.09
C ILE A 260 -80.27 31.27 -18.69
N LYS A 261 -81.60 31.34 -18.74
CA LYS A 261 -82.44 30.40 -19.51
C LYS A 261 -82.08 30.54 -20.99
N SER A 262 -81.07 29.79 -21.42
CA SER A 262 -80.71 29.63 -22.82
C SER A 262 -81.92 29.18 -23.61
N THR A 263 -82.08 29.72 -24.82
CA THR A 263 -83.14 29.34 -25.78
C THR A 263 -83.17 27.84 -26.09
N LYS A 264 -82.16 27.04 -25.70
CA LYS A 264 -82.18 25.56 -25.79
C LYS A 264 -83.00 24.87 -24.68
N ASN A 265 -83.14 25.49 -23.51
CA ASN A 265 -83.83 24.93 -22.33
C ASN A 265 -85.16 25.62 -22.02
N ASP A 266 -85.61 26.53 -22.89
CA ASP A 266 -86.93 27.15 -22.77
C ASP A 266 -88.04 26.09 -23.02
N PRO A 267 -88.94 25.83 -22.04
CA PRO A 267 -90.03 24.88 -22.19
C PRO A 267 -90.90 25.16 -23.43
N LYS A 268 -91.07 26.44 -23.80
CA LYS A 268 -91.88 26.84 -24.97
C LYS A 268 -91.26 26.37 -26.28
N ARG A 269 -89.94 26.45 -26.43
CA ARG A 269 -89.22 25.98 -27.63
C ARG A 269 -89.17 24.44 -27.69
N LYS A 270 -89.03 23.76 -26.54
CA LYS A 270 -89.16 22.29 -26.47
C LYS A 270 -90.55 21.82 -26.89
N ALA A 271 -91.61 22.53 -26.48
CA ALA A 271 -92.98 22.26 -26.89
C ALA A 271 -93.19 22.50 -28.39
N GLN A 272 -92.69 23.62 -28.93
CA GLN A 272 -92.73 23.90 -30.39
C GLN A 272 -91.95 22.87 -31.20
N SER A 273 -90.78 22.44 -30.75
CA SER A 273 -90.01 21.39 -31.44
C SER A 273 -90.73 20.05 -31.40
N LYS A 274 -91.32 19.64 -30.26
CA LYS A 274 -92.16 18.44 -30.18
C LYS A 274 -93.38 18.52 -31.09
N ALA A 275 -94.05 19.66 -31.13
CA ALA A 275 -95.20 19.89 -32.01
C ALA A 275 -94.82 19.81 -33.50
N LEU A 276 -93.66 20.37 -33.88
CA LEU A 276 -93.12 20.28 -35.23
C LEU A 276 -92.80 18.83 -35.61
N PHE A 277 -92.15 18.06 -34.72
CA PHE A 277 -91.87 16.65 -34.95
C PHE A 277 -93.13 15.78 -35.00
N ALA A 278 -94.15 16.07 -34.18
CA ALA A 278 -95.43 15.36 -34.21
C ALA A 278 -96.22 15.64 -35.51
N LYS A 279 -96.20 16.88 -35.98
CA LYS A 279 -96.82 17.28 -37.26
C LYS A 279 -96.14 16.63 -38.47
N ASN A 280 -94.81 16.48 -38.43
CA ASN A 280 -94.04 15.83 -39.48
C ASN A 280 -94.10 14.28 -39.44
N ALA A 281 -94.75 13.68 -38.44
CA ALA A 281 -94.92 12.23 -38.29
C ALA A 281 -96.35 11.75 -38.62
N SER A 282 -97.25 12.68 -38.97
CA SER A 282 -98.65 12.42 -39.32
C SER A 282 -98.98 12.66 -40.80
N ASP A 283 -97.98 12.99 -41.62
CA ASP A 283 -97.98 12.95 -43.08
C ASP A 283 -97.00 11.84 -43.54
#